data_AF-A0A3M2CAG8-F1
#
_entry.id   AF-A0A3M2CAG8-F1
#
_cell.length_a   1.000
_cell.length_b   1.000
_cell.length_c   1.000
_cell.angle_alpha   90.00
_cell.angle_beta   90.00
_cell.angle_gamma   90.00
#
_symmetry.space_group_name_H-M   'P 1'
#
loop_
_entity.id
_entity.type
_entity.pdbx_description
1 polymer ?
#
loop_
_entity_poly.entity_id
_entity_poly.type
_entity_poly.pdbx_seq_one_letter_code
_entity_poly.pdbx_strand_id
1 'polypeptide(L)'
;MPVFKPCQKSSARRILRRATRRDTRAHENQRRNEYLAKRFCSERARALNLEMKVSRVDFSLNGRHATFYFTANGRVDFRQLVRELAQRFSARIRMVQVGARDEAALLGGIGICGRTLCCSTWLKDFRPISIQMAKRQNLSLNPSKISGQCGRLLCCLAYEDDQYKRVAKPARRRRGGRGEGAPAS
;
A
#
# COMPACT_ATOMS: atom_id res chain seq x y z
N MET A 1 5.37 31.62 -6.87
CA MET A 1 4.98 30.21 -7.11
C MET A 1 6.04 29.32 -6.48
N PRO A 2 5.72 28.41 -5.54
CA PRO A 2 6.72 27.56 -4.93
C PRO A 2 7.25 26.58 -5.98
N VAL A 3 8.52 26.77 -6.36
CA VAL A 3 9.26 25.87 -7.24
C VAL A 3 9.37 24.53 -6.51
N PHE A 4 8.71 23.51 -7.05
CA PHE A 4 8.76 22.15 -6.55
C PHE A 4 10.22 21.68 -6.55
N LYS A 5 10.89 21.68 -5.39
CA LYS A 5 12.26 21.16 -5.24
C LYS A 5 12.20 19.64 -5.47
N PRO A 6 12.81 19.08 -6.53
CA PRO A 6 12.81 17.64 -6.70
C PRO A 6 13.67 17.03 -5.59
N CYS A 7 13.03 16.27 -4.71
CA CYS A 7 13.70 15.37 -3.77
C CYS A 7 14.46 14.32 -4.59
N GLN A 8 15.73 14.59 -4.89
CA GLN A 8 16.63 13.65 -5.53
C GLN A 8 16.96 12.55 -4.51
N LYS A 9 16.13 11.51 -4.45
CA LYS A 9 16.54 10.24 -3.85
C LYS A 9 17.65 9.65 -4.72
N SER A 10 18.70 9.13 -4.09
CA SER A 10 19.89 8.52 -4.70
C SER A 10 19.64 7.37 -5.68
N SER A 11 18.40 6.89 -5.80
CA SER A 11 17.96 5.82 -6.72
C SER A 11 17.08 6.31 -7.88
N ALA A 12 16.88 7.61 -8.05
CA ALA A 12 16.07 8.14 -9.13
C ALA A 12 16.74 7.90 -10.50
N ARG A 13 16.02 7.27 -11.44
CA ARG A 13 16.51 7.08 -12.81
C ARG A 13 16.69 8.43 -13.48
N ARG A 14 17.78 8.58 -14.26
CA ARG A 14 18.07 9.79 -15.02
C ARG A 14 16.89 10.13 -15.95
N ILE A 15 16.41 11.37 -15.86
CA ILE A 15 15.40 11.89 -16.77
C ILE A 15 16.06 12.06 -18.14
N LEU A 16 15.54 11.38 -19.16
CA LEU A 16 16.10 11.43 -20.52
C LEU A 16 15.68 12.72 -21.26
N ARG A 17 14.36 12.95 -21.34
CA ARG A 17 13.76 14.09 -22.05
C ARG A 17 12.30 14.29 -21.62
N ARG A 18 11.71 15.44 -21.99
CA ARG A 18 10.25 15.65 -21.90
C ARG A 18 9.51 14.64 -22.80
N ALA A 19 8.32 14.23 -22.36
CA ALA A 19 7.47 13.32 -23.11
C ALA A 19 7.00 13.98 -24.42
N THR A 20 7.12 13.25 -25.52
CA THR A 20 6.61 13.66 -26.83
C THR A 20 5.21 13.08 -27.06
N ARG A 21 4.47 13.60 -28.05
CA ARG A 21 3.16 13.06 -28.44
C ARG A 21 3.19 11.56 -28.73
N ARG A 22 4.31 11.04 -29.26
CA ARG A 22 4.50 9.60 -29.51
C ARG A 22 4.51 8.80 -28.21
N ASP A 23 5.18 9.32 -27.17
CA ASP A 23 5.24 8.66 -25.86
C ASP A 23 3.86 8.67 -25.17
N THR A 24 3.11 9.77 -25.30
CA THR A 24 1.75 9.87 -24.76
C THR A 24 0.82 8.83 -25.42
N ARG A 25 0.86 8.73 -26.76
CA ARG A 25 0.08 7.72 -27.49
C ARG A 25 0.49 6.29 -27.13
N ALA A 26 1.79 6.03 -26.97
CA ALA A 26 2.28 4.74 -26.53
C ALA A 26 1.76 4.39 -25.13
N HIS A 27 1.75 5.37 -24.21
CA HIS A 27 1.21 5.20 -22.87
C HIS A 27 -0.30 4.94 -22.86
N GLU A 28 -1.08 5.64 -23.68
CA GLU A 28 -2.52 5.40 -23.83
C GLU A 28 -2.82 3.99 -24.37
N ASN A 29 -2.09 3.56 -25.41
CA ASN A 29 -2.18 2.21 -25.94
C ASN A 29 -1.82 1.17 -24.87
N GLN A 30 -0.79 1.45 -24.07
CA GLN A 30 -0.41 0.58 -22.96
C GLN A 30 -1.53 0.48 -21.92
N ARG A 31 -2.13 1.60 -21.49
CA ARG A 31 -3.27 1.58 -20.55
C ARG A 31 -4.46 0.80 -21.10
N ARG A 32 -4.72 0.90 -22.41
CA ARG A 32 -5.77 0.12 -23.07
C ARG A 32 -5.45 -1.37 -23.05
N ASN A 33 -4.22 -1.75 -23.34
CA ASN A 33 -3.76 -3.14 -23.28
C ASN A 33 -3.80 -3.69 -21.85
N GLU A 34 -3.42 -2.91 -20.84
CA GLU A 34 -3.53 -3.27 -19.42
C GLU A 34 -4.98 -3.57 -19.02
N TYR A 35 -5.92 -2.73 -19.46
CA TYR A 35 -7.35 -2.94 -19.24
C TYR A 35 -7.85 -4.24 -19.89
N LEU A 36 -7.53 -4.44 -21.16
CA LEU A 36 -7.92 -5.65 -21.91
C LEU A 36 -7.30 -6.92 -21.30
N ALA A 37 -6.02 -6.87 -20.92
CA ALA A 37 -5.32 -7.97 -20.28
C ALA A 37 -5.91 -8.34 -18.93
N LYS A 38 -6.28 -7.34 -18.11
CA LYS A 38 -6.95 -7.58 -16.83
C LYS A 38 -8.31 -8.27 -17.02
N ARG A 39 -9.11 -7.79 -17.99
CA ARG A 39 -10.43 -8.37 -18.30
C ARG A 39 -10.30 -9.81 -18.78
N PHE A 40 -9.46 -10.03 -19.79
CA PHE A 40 -9.22 -11.36 -20.35
C PHE A 40 -8.69 -12.35 -19.30
N CYS A 41 -7.72 -11.92 -18.47
CA CYS A 41 -7.21 -12.76 -17.39
C CYS A 41 -8.30 -13.13 -16.37
N SER A 42 -9.20 -12.19 -16.06
CA SER A 42 -10.31 -12.44 -15.11
C SER A 42 -11.33 -13.42 -15.69
N GLU A 43 -11.62 -13.34 -16.99
CA GLU A 43 -12.53 -14.25 -17.69
C GLU A 43 -11.93 -15.66 -17.77
N ARG A 44 -10.63 -15.79 -18.09
CA ARG A 44 -9.95 -17.08 -18.16
C ARG A 44 -9.74 -17.72 -16.80
N ALA A 45 -9.43 -16.93 -15.78
CA ALA A 45 -9.35 -17.43 -14.41
C ALA A 45 -10.68 -18.06 -13.96
N ARG A 46 -11.82 -17.44 -14.33
CA ARG A 46 -13.15 -18.01 -14.07
C ARG A 46 -13.42 -19.27 -14.88
N ALA A 47 -13.10 -19.28 -16.17
CA ALA A 47 -13.29 -20.45 -17.02
C ALA A 47 -12.47 -21.67 -16.57
N LEU A 48 -11.28 -21.43 -16.00
CA LEU A 48 -10.39 -22.45 -15.45
C LEU A 48 -10.67 -22.77 -13.98
N ASN A 49 -11.73 -22.22 -13.38
CA ASN A 49 -12.10 -22.38 -11.97
C ASN A 49 -10.95 -22.09 -10.99
N LEU A 50 -10.14 -21.07 -11.27
CA LEU A 50 -9.04 -20.66 -10.41
C LEU A 50 -9.56 -19.69 -9.34
N GLU A 51 -9.38 -20.04 -8.07
CA GLU A 51 -9.73 -19.20 -6.91
C GLU A 51 -8.74 -18.03 -6.73
N MET A 52 -8.74 -17.10 -7.67
CA MET A 52 -7.89 -15.91 -7.64
C MET A 52 -8.61 -14.64 -8.13
N LYS A 53 -8.14 -13.50 -7.63
CA LYS A 53 -8.59 -12.18 -8.06
C LYS A 53 -7.43 -11.39 -8.64
N VAL A 54 -7.58 -10.91 -9.88
CA VAL A 54 -6.57 -10.08 -10.54
C VAL A 54 -6.78 -8.62 -10.16
N SER A 55 -5.82 -8.03 -9.44
CA SER A 55 -5.91 -6.66 -8.92
C SER A 55 -5.43 -5.65 -9.97
N ARG A 56 -4.25 -5.88 -10.57
CA ARG A 56 -3.61 -4.95 -11.52
C ARG A 56 -2.75 -5.71 -12.54
N VAL A 57 -2.58 -5.11 -13.71
CA VAL A 57 -1.65 -5.57 -14.74
C VAL A 57 -0.80 -4.38 -15.14
N ASP A 58 0.52 -4.55 -15.17
CA ASP A 58 1.46 -3.55 -15.66
C ASP A 58 2.27 -4.13 -16.82
N PHE A 59 2.36 -3.39 -17.92
CA PHE A 59 3.28 -3.73 -19.01
C PHE A 59 4.59 -2.94 -18.89
N SER A 60 5.67 -3.54 -19.36
CA SER A 60 6.92 -2.80 -19.60
C SER A 60 6.72 -1.82 -20.75
N LEU A 61 7.49 -0.73 -20.76
CA LEU A 61 7.47 0.29 -21.82
C LEU A 61 7.70 -0.30 -23.22
N ASN A 62 8.42 -1.42 -23.31
CA ASN A 62 8.69 -2.12 -24.55
C ASN A 62 7.64 -3.20 -24.89
N GLY A 63 6.61 -3.39 -24.06
CA GLY A 63 5.57 -4.41 -24.22
C GLY A 63 6.02 -5.87 -24.00
N ARG A 64 7.33 -6.14 -23.95
CA ARG A 64 7.89 -7.51 -23.86
C ARG A 64 7.63 -8.23 -22.53
N HIS A 65 7.40 -7.49 -21.46
CA HIS A 65 7.17 -8.07 -20.12
C HIS A 65 5.83 -7.56 -19.59
N ALA A 66 5.01 -8.47 -19.08
CA ALA A 66 3.74 -8.17 -18.45
C ALA A 66 3.74 -8.74 -17.02
N THR A 67 3.42 -7.90 -16.04
CA THR A 67 3.33 -8.30 -14.63
C THR A 67 1.88 -8.27 -14.18
N PHE A 68 1.36 -9.40 -13.74
CA PHE A 68 0.00 -9.57 -13.25
C PHE A 68 0.04 -9.72 -11.73
N TYR A 69 -0.63 -8.81 -11.04
CA TYR A 69 -0.78 -8.84 -9.59
C TYR A 69 -2.10 -9.49 -9.23
N PHE A 70 -2.05 -10.55 -8.43
CA PHE A 70 -3.24 -11.30 -8.03
C PHE A 70 -3.25 -11.58 -6.53
N THR A 71 -4.44 -11.68 -5.96
CA THR A 71 -4.69 -12.13 -4.59
C THR A 71 -5.32 -13.52 -4.64
N ALA A 72 -4.84 -14.44 -3.82
CA ALA A 72 -5.39 -15.79 -3.66
C ALA A 72 -5.20 -16.25 -2.20
N ASN A 73 -6.14 -17.05 -1.70
CA ASN A 73 -6.10 -17.58 -0.33
C ASN A 73 -5.25 -18.86 -0.21
N GLY A 74 -5.14 -19.62 -1.31
CA GLY A 74 -4.43 -20.90 -1.36
C GLY A 74 -3.40 -20.97 -2.49
N ARG A 75 -2.91 -22.18 -2.74
CA ARG A 75 -2.06 -22.48 -3.90
C ARG A 75 -2.94 -22.52 -5.16
N VAL A 76 -2.51 -21.81 -6.21
CA VAL A 76 -3.23 -21.77 -7.48
C VAL A 76 -2.31 -22.24 -8.59
N ASP A 77 -2.73 -23.22 -9.39
CA ASP A 77 -1.99 -23.64 -10.58
C ASP A 77 -2.38 -22.75 -11.77
N PHE A 78 -1.50 -21.81 -12.11
CA PHE A 78 -1.69 -20.86 -13.21
C PHE A 78 -0.95 -21.27 -14.49
N ARG A 79 -0.42 -22.50 -14.61
CA ARG A 79 0.36 -22.92 -15.80
C ARG A 79 -0.42 -22.78 -17.09
N GLN A 80 -1.69 -23.22 -17.12
CA GLN A 80 -2.55 -23.09 -18.29
C GLN A 80 -2.88 -21.63 -18.58
N LEU A 81 -3.25 -20.86 -17.56
CA LEU A 81 -3.55 -19.43 -17.68
C LEU A 81 -2.36 -18.64 -18.26
N VAL A 82 -1.14 -18.95 -17.83
CA VAL A 82 0.08 -18.30 -18.36
C VAL A 82 0.29 -18.61 -19.84
N ARG A 83 0.00 -19.83 -20.30
CA ARG A 83 0.12 -20.19 -21.73
C ARG A 83 -0.88 -19.40 -22.57
N GLU A 84 -2.13 -19.34 -22.16
CA GLU A 84 -3.19 -18.62 -22.89
C GLU A 84 -2.91 -17.11 -22.95
N LEU A 85 -2.47 -16.52 -21.84
CA LEU A 85 -2.10 -15.11 -21.80
C LEU A 85 -0.85 -14.83 -22.66
N ALA A 86 0.15 -15.71 -22.64
CA ALA A 86 1.38 -15.53 -23.41
C ALA A 86 1.09 -15.61 -24.91
N GLN A 87 0.19 -16.50 -25.33
CA GLN A 87 -0.28 -16.62 -26.71
C GLN A 87 -1.05 -15.37 -27.15
N ARG A 88 -1.86 -14.76 -26.28
CA ARG A 88 -2.67 -13.58 -26.62
C ARG A 88 -1.85 -12.29 -26.72
N PHE A 89 -0.90 -12.09 -25.80
CA PHE A 89 -0.19 -10.81 -25.66
C PHE A 89 1.26 -10.85 -26.17
N SER A 90 1.76 -12.03 -26.59
CA SER A 90 3.14 -12.21 -27.09
C SER A 90 4.20 -11.60 -26.17
N ALA A 91 3.99 -11.70 -24.86
CA ALA A 91 4.82 -11.10 -23.82
C ALA A 91 5.23 -12.13 -22.77
N ARG A 92 6.39 -11.93 -22.14
CA ARG A 92 6.83 -12.73 -21.00
C ARG A 92 6.02 -12.35 -19.77
N ILE A 93 5.28 -13.32 -19.26
CA ILE A 93 4.33 -13.12 -18.16
C ILE A 93 5.01 -13.41 -16.83
N ARG A 94 4.82 -12.48 -15.90
CA ARG A 94 5.17 -12.64 -14.49
C ARG A 94 3.90 -12.55 -13.65
N MET A 95 3.61 -13.60 -12.92
CA MET A 95 2.53 -13.62 -11.92
C MET A 95 3.13 -13.25 -10.56
N VAL A 96 2.53 -12.29 -9.86
CA VAL A 96 2.95 -11.85 -8.52
C VAL A 96 1.77 -11.94 -7.58
N GLN A 97 1.90 -12.76 -6.55
CA GLN A 97 0.92 -12.82 -5.48
C GLN A 97 1.09 -11.61 -4.56
N VAL A 98 0.01 -10.89 -4.30
CA VAL A 98 -0.02 -9.75 -3.38
C VAL A 98 -0.93 -10.05 -2.20
N GLY A 99 -0.53 -9.60 -1.01
CA GLY A 99 -1.38 -9.68 0.17
C GLY A 99 -2.48 -8.59 0.15
N ALA A 100 -3.53 -8.77 0.95
CA ALA A 100 -4.64 -7.81 1.01
C ALA A 100 -4.24 -6.35 1.29
N ARG A 101 -3.14 -6.13 2.05
CA ARG A 101 -2.62 -4.78 2.33
C ARG A 101 -1.92 -4.19 1.10
N ASP A 102 -1.12 -4.98 0.41
CA ASP A 102 -0.40 -4.53 -0.79
C ASP A 102 -1.37 -4.34 -1.95
N GLU A 103 -2.42 -5.15 -2.05
CA GLU A 103 -3.54 -4.91 -2.96
C GLU A 103 -4.17 -3.53 -2.71
N ALA A 104 -4.49 -3.19 -1.46
CA ALA A 104 -5.01 -1.88 -1.10
C ALA A 104 -4.00 -0.75 -1.38
N ALA A 105 -2.71 -0.99 -1.18
CA ALA A 105 -1.67 -0.01 -1.51
C ALA A 105 -1.54 0.22 -3.03
N LEU A 106 -1.71 -0.85 -3.82
CA LEU A 106 -1.58 -0.84 -5.27
C LEU A 106 -2.78 -0.20 -5.98
N LEU A 107 -3.98 -0.44 -5.48
CA LEU A 107 -5.21 0.21 -5.95
C LEU A 107 -5.33 1.63 -5.41
N GLY A 108 -4.79 1.88 -4.21
CA GLY A 108 -5.00 3.13 -3.49
C GLY A 108 -6.42 3.22 -2.91
N GLY A 109 -6.75 4.40 -2.38
CA GLY A 109 -8.05 4.65 -1.79
C GLY A 109 -8.00 5.75 -0.74
N ILE A 110 -9.14 5.96 -0.08
CA ILE A 110 -9.33 6.93 1.01
C ILE A 110 -9.60 6.13 2.27
N GLY A 111 -8.88 6.44 3.35
CA GLY A 111 -9.08 5.83 4.66
C GLY A 111 -10.25 6.47 5.41
N ILE A 112 -10.64 5.85 6.52
CA ILE A 112 -11.70 6.39 7.40
C ILE A 112 -11.40 7.79 7.97
N CYS A 113 -10.12 8.21 7.93
CA CYS A 113 -9.67 9.54 8.33
C CYS A 113 -9.84 10.60 7.23
N GLY A 114 -10.42 10.25 6.07
CA GLY A 114 -10.60 11.15 4.93
C GLY A 114 -9.34 11.42 4.10
N ARG A 115 -8.19 10.84 4.48
CA ARG A 115 -6.92 10.97 3.75
C ARG A 115 -6.66 9.77 2.85
N THR A 116 -5.77 9.91 1.89
CA THR A 116 -5.26 8.77 1.10
C THR A 116 -4.59 7.74 2.01
N LEU A 117 -4.62 6.47 1.61
CA LEU A 117 -4.10 5.37 2.45
C LEU A 117 -2.62 5.60 2.84
N CYS A 118 -2.31 5.43 4.14
CA CYS A 118 -0.95 5.50 4.69
C CYS A 118 0.02 4.57 3.89
N CYS A 119 -0.45 3.36 3.50
CA CYS A 119 0.36 2.36 2.81
C CYS A 119 0.66 2.66 1.33
N SER A 120 -0.25 3.34 0.61
CA SER A 120 0.00 3.71 -0.78
C SER A 120 0.96 4.90 -0.89
N THR A 121 0.90 5.82 0.06
CA THR A 121 1.62 7.10 0.05
C THR A 121 3.06 6.99 0.54
N TRP A 122 3.26 6.92 1.86
CA TRP A 122 4.58 7.11 2.48
C TRP A 122 5.00 5.98 3.42
N LEU A 123 4.06 5.30 4.07
CA LEU A 123 4.37 4.26 5.04
C LEU A 123 4.63 2.93 4.30
N LYS A 124 5.90 2.52 4.21
CA LYS A 124 6.33 1.26 3.56
C LYS A 124 6.77 0.18 4.55
N ASP A 125 7.25 0.58 5.73
CA ASP A 125 7.64 -0.35 6.79
C ASP A 125 6.50 -0.59 7.76
N PHE A 126 6.11 -1.86 7.91
CA PHE A 126 4.98 -2.26 8.72
C PHE A 126 5.42 -3.09 9.93
N ARG A 127 5.17 -2.57 11.13
CA ARG A 127 5.26 -3.33 12.37
C ARG A 127 3.98 -4.16 12.58
N PRO A 128 4.06 -5.31 13.28
CA PRO A 128 2.87 -6.03 13.69
C PRO A 128 1.98 -5.13 14.55
N ILE A 129 0.67 -5.17 14.30
CA ILE A 129 -0.32 -4.32 14.98
C ILE A 129 -1.12 -5.19 15.93
N SER A 130 -1.32 -4.71 17.16
CA SER A 130 -2.13 -5.38 18.17
C SER A 130 -3.30 -4.50 18.63
N ILE A 131 -4.36 -5.15 19.11
CA ILE A 131 -5.56 -4.47 19.62
C ILE A 131 -5.25 -3.57 20.82
N GLN A 132 -4.21 -3.91 21.60
CA GLN A 132 -3.76 -3.11 22.75
C GLN A 132 -3.31 -1.70 22.33
N MET A 133 -2.82 -1.53 21.10
CA MET A 133 -2.41 -0.22 20.56
C MET A 133 -3.64 0.67 20.34
N ALA A 134 -4.75 0.10 19.85
CA ALA A 134 -6.02 0.84 19.72
C ALA A 134 -6.57 1.24 21.09
N LYS A 135 -6.47 0.36 22.10
CA LYS A 135 -6.87 0.68 23.49
C LYS A 135 -6.05 1.83 24.06
N ARG A 136 -4.73 1.84 23.90
CA ARG A 136 -3.86 2.93 24.38
C ARG A 136 -4.18 4.27 23.72
N GLN A 137 -4.65 4.24 22.47
CA GLN A 137 -5.05 5.41 21.71
C GLN A 137 -6.50 5.85 21.99
N ASN A 138 -7.17 5.22 22.97
CA ASN A 138 -8.58 5.48 23.32
C ASN A 138 -9.54 5.35 22.12
N LEU A 139 -9.24 4.44 21.19
CA LEU A 139 -10.13 4.13 20.07
C LEU A 139 -11.15 3.06 20.48
N SER A 140 -12.38 3.22 19.99
CA SER A 140 -13.43 2.21 20.14
C SER A 140 -13.01 0.90 19.49
N LEU A 141 -13.28 -0.24 20.15
CA LEU A 141 -12.94 -1.59 19.68
C LEU A 141 -13.86 -2.11 18.55
N ASN A 142 -14.70 -1.24 17.99
CA ASN A 142 -15.57 -1.60 16.87
C ASN A 142 -14.73 -1.84 15.60
N PRO A 143 -14.90 -3.00 14.91
CA PRO A 143 -14.10 -3.37 13.75
C PRO A 143 -14.08 -2.30 12.66
N SER A 144 -15.20 -1.61 12.43
CA SER A 144 -15.34 -0.56 11.42
C SER A 144 -14.50 0.69 11.70
N LYS A 145 -14.08 0.92 12.96
CA LYS A 145 -13.27 2.08 13.37
C LYS A 145 -11.78 1.76 13.44
N ILE A 146 -11.41 0.49 13.64
CA ILE A 146 -10.00 0.06 13.80
C ILE A 146 -9.46 -0.72 12.60
N SER A 147 -10.33 -1.15 11.68
CA SER A 147 -9.95 -1.83 10.45
C SER A 147 -9.79 -0.83 9.31
N GLY A 148 -8.72 -1.00 8.53
CA GLY A 148 -8.52 -0.26 7.28
C GLY A 148 -9.23 -0.93 6.10
N GLN A 149 -9.16 -0.27 4.94
CA GLN A 149 -9.76 -0.76 3.68
C GLN A 149 -9.25 -2.14 3.24
N CYS A 150 -8.07 -2.55 3.72
CA CYS A 150 -7.50 -3.88 3.48
C CYS A 150 -8.09 -4.99 4.35
N GLY A 151 -9.08 -4.70 5.22
CA GLY A 151 -9.70 -5.67 6.13
C GLY A 151 -8.83 -6.05 7.34
N ARG A 152 -7.65 -5.42 7.50
CA ARG A 152 -6.76 -5.58 8.67
C ARG A 152 -6.76 -4.32 9.53
N LEU A 153 -6.22 -4.44 10.75
CA LEU A 153 -6.01 -3.30 11.63
C LEU A 153 -5.25 -2.16 10.93
N LEU A 154 -5.62 -0.93 11.26
CA LEU A 154 -5.04 0.30 10.73
C LEU A 154 -3.52 0.34 10.98
N CYS A 155 -2.76 0.52 9.90
CA CYS A 155 -1.29 0.64 9.99
C CYS A 155 -0.84 1.90 10.72
N CYS A 156 -1.66 2.95 10.70
CA CYS A 156 -1.35 4.21 11.37
C CYS A 156 -1.40 4.05 12.92
N LEU A 157 -2.12 3.04 13.47
CA LEU A 157 -2.06 2.68 14.90
C LEU A 157 -0.62 2.36 15.32
N ALA A 158 0.08 1.55 14.51
CA ALA A 158 1.47 1.19 14.81
C ALA A 158 2.45 2.32 14.59
N TYR A 159 2.15 3.26 13.69
CA TYR A 159 2.98 4.43 13.50
C TYR A 159 2.92 5.36 14.72
N GLU A 160 1.72 5.59 15.27
CA GLU A 160 1.51 6.57 16.34
C GLU A 160 1.79 6.02 17.75
N ASP A 161 1.74 4.69 17.94
CA ASP A 161 1.81 4.05 19.26
C ASP A 161 3.01 4.46 20.12
N ASP A 162 4.17 4.71 19.52
CA ASP A 162 5.35 5.13 20.29
C ASP A 162 5.21 6.55 20.86
N GLN A 163 4.49 7.43 20.18
CA GLN A 163 4.18 8.76 20.71
C GLN A 163 3.19 8.66 21.87
N TYR A 164 2.15 7.83 21.73
CA TYR A 164 1.19 7.58 22.80
C TYR A 164 1.85 6.96 24.04
N LYS A 165 2.81 6.04 23.89
CA LYS A 165 3.59 5.51 25.01
C LYS A 165 4.40 6.58 25.74
N ARG A 166 4.96 7.54 25.01
CA ARG A 166 5.78 8.61 25.59
C ARG A 166 4.94 9.56 26.43
N VAL A 167 3.76 9.94 25.94
CA VAL A 167 2.82 10.81 26.67
C VAL A 167 2.20 10.10 27.87
N ALA A 168 1.91 8.80 27.75
CA ALA A 168 1.36 8.01 28.85
C ALA A 168 2.34 7.75 29.99
N LYS A 169 3.66 7.92 29.77
CA LYS A 169 4.63 7.86 30.88
C LYS A 169 4.44 9.11 31.73
N PRO A 170 4.12 8.98 33.04
CA PRO A 170 4.03 10.13 33.90
C PRO A 170 5.38 10.86 33.85
N ALA A 171 5.35 12.16 33.58
CA ALA A 171 6.51 13.02 33.76
C ALA A 171 7.04 12.71 35.17
N ARG A 172 8.32 12.33 35.28
CA ARG A 172 8.96 12.08 36.57
C ARG A 172 8.59 13.25 37.47
N ARG A 173 7.74 13.01 38.49
CA ARG A 173 7.47 14.00 39.54
C ARG A 173 8.86 14.49 39.98
N ARG A 174 9.16 15.78 39.76
CA ARG A 174 10.31 16.42 40.41
C ARG A 174 10.17 16.07 41.90
N ARG A 175 11.08 15.24 42.42
CA ARG A 175 11.12 14.93 43.85
C ARG A 175 11.18 16.27 44.59
N GLY A 176 10.28 16.45 45.55
CA GLY A 176 10.11 17.69 46.28
C GLY A 176 11.39 18.17 46.92
N GLY A 177 11.61 19.49 46.86
CA GLY A 177 12.47 20.17 47.82
C GLY A 177 11.78 20.11 49.19
N ARG A 178 12.39 19.37 50.13
CA ARG A 178 12.08 19.49 51.54
C ARG A 178 12.82 20.72 52.09
N GLY A 179 12.08 21.56 52.79
CA GLY A 179 12.53 22.22 54.01
C GLY A 179 13.29 23.54 53.84
N GLU A 180 12.65 24.63 54.23
CA GLU A 180 13.27 25.61 55.11
C GLU A 180 12.17 26.26 55.97
N GLY A 181 12.46 26.39 57.26
CA GLY A 181 11.51 26.66 58.34
C GLY A 181 11.02 28.11 58.41
N ALA A 182 10.09 28.31 59.35
CA ALA A 182 9.50 29.57 59.77
C ALA A 182 10.54 30.64 60.22
N PRO A 183 10.16 31.91 60.44
CA PRO A 183 9.33 32.25 61.60
C PRO A 183 8.13 33.16 61.29
N ALA A 184 7.16 33.06 62.19
CA ALA A 184 6.08 34.02 62.38
C ALA A 184 6.61 35.34 62.93
N SER A 185 5.95 36.44 62.56
CA SER A 185 5.94 37.70 63.29
C SER A 185 4.55 38.31 63.14
#